data_AF-A0A9D7JUP4-F1
#
_entry.id   AF-A0A9D7JUP4-F1
#
_cell.length_a   1.000
_cell.length_b   1.000
_cell.length_c   1.000
_cell.angle_alpha   90.00
_cell.angle_beta   90.00
_cell.angle_gamma   90.00
#
_symmetry.space_group_name_H-M   'P 1'
#
loop_
_entity.id
_entity.type
_entity.pdbx_description
1 polymer ?
#
loop_
_entity_poly.entity_id
_entity_poly.type
_entity_poly.pdbx_seq_one_letter_code
_entity_poly.pdbx_strand_id
1 'polypeptide(L)'
;MNGERLLMIALGQAILYLLIWLVSDYIGLLLCLGVSLISFSILVISWIADRLEYAGVPSWYYPLMIMSTLIPMLIIALFWFFKSGEMDWMKNPF
;
A
#
# COMPACT_ATOMS: atom_id res chain seq x y z
N MET A 1 6.13 4.51 -18.62
CA MET A 1 4.85 3.82 -18.39
C MET A 1 3.72 4.84 -18.54
N ASN A 2 2.65 4.50 -19.24
CA ASN A 2 1.54 5.44 -19.47
C ASN A 2 0.70 5.63 -18.20
N GLY A 3 0.09 6.79 -18.04
CA GLY A 3 -0.77 7.09 -16.88
C GLY A 3 -1.94 6.12 -16.70
N GLU A 4 -2.53 5.67 -17.81
CA GLU A 4 -3.62 4.67 -17.80
C GLU A 4 -3.20 3.34 -17.16
N ARG A 5 -1.97 2.89 -17.44
CA ARG A 5 -1.44 1.64 -16.86
C ARG A 5 -1.21 1.78 -15.35
N LEU A 6 -0.72 2.94 -14.92
CA LEU A 6 -0.58 3.25 -13.50
C LEU A 6 -1.93 3.23 -12.78
N LEU A 7 -2.96 3.84 -13.39
CA LEU A 7 -4.31 3.83 -12.85
C LEU A 7 -4.89 2.41 -12.77
N MET A 8 -4.68 1.57 -13.79
CA MET A 8 -5.12 0.17 -13.76
C MET A 8 -4.44 -0.61 -12.63
N ILE A 9 -3.13 -0.44 -12.44
CA ILE A 9 -2.39 -1.08 -11.34
C ILE A 9 -2.91 -0.59 -9.98
N ALA A 10 -3.10 0.72 -9.85
CA ALA A 10 -3.61 1.32 -8.61
C ALA A 10 -5.01 0.80 -8.25
N LEU A 11 -5.93 0.79 -9.22
CA LEU A 11 -7.27 0.25 -9.03
C LEU A 11 -7.24 -1.24 -8.72
N GLY A 12 -6.39 -2.01 -9.40
CA GLY A 12 -6.19 -3.43 -9.13
C GLY A 12 -5.73 -3.69 -7.69
N GLN A 13 -4.74 -2.93 -7.21
CA GLN A 13 -4.28 -2.98 -5.82
C GLN A 13 -5.40 -2.62 -4.85
N ALA A 14 -6.13 -1.53 -5.10
CA ALA A 14 -7.23 -1.11 -4.24
C ALA A 14 -8.33 -2.19 -4.14
N ILE A 15 -8.78 -2.73 -5.28
CA ILE A 15 -9.79 -3.80 -5.31
C ILE A 15 -9.28 -5.04 -4.56
N LEU A 16 -8.03 -5.46 -4.80
CA LEU A 16 -7.44 -6.62 -4.11
C LEU A 16 -7.46 -6.43 -2.59
N TYR A 17 -6.98 -5.29 -2.09
CA TYR A 17 -6.94 -5.03 -0.66
C TYR A 17 -8.34 -4.90 -0.06
N LEU A 18 -9.28 -4.24 -0.75
CA LEU A 18 -10.68 -4.20 -0.32
C LEU A 18 -11.26 -5.61 -0.14
N LEU A 19 -11.02 -6.51 -1.10
CA LEU A 19 -11.50 -7.90 -1.02
C LEU A 19 -10.88 -8.65 0.16
N ILE A 20 -9.59 -8.46 0.43
CA ILE A 20 -8.91 -9.08 1.57
C ILE A 20 -9.52 -8.60 2.91
N TRP A 21 -9.74 -7.29 3.03
CA TRP A 21 -10.34 -6.69 4.24
C TRP A 21 -11.78 -7.17 4.49
N LEU A 22 -12.54 -7.49 3.44
CA LEU A 22 -13.88 -8.09 3.57
C LEU A 22 -13.84 -9.50 4.18
N VAL A 23 -12.75 -10.24 4.01
CA VAL A 23 -12.60 -11.60 4.57
C VAL A 23 -12.08 -11.54 6.00
N SER A 24 -11.07 -10.73 6.26
CA SER A 24 -10.49 -10.57 7.60
C SER A 24 -9.79 -9.22 7.71
N ASP A 25 -10.19 -8.43 8.70
CA ASP A 25 -9.54 -7.17 9.02
C ASP A 25 -8.14 -7.36 9.62
N TYR A 26 -7.89 -8.45 10.34
CA TYR A 26 -6.55 -8.81 10.82
C TYR A 26 -5.58 -9.04 9.65
N ILE A 27 -5.96 -9.91 8.70
CA ILE A 27 -5.12 -10.21 7.52
C ILE A 27 -4.99 -8.96 6.65
N GLY A 28 -6.09 -8.22 6.44
CA GLY A 28 -6.11 -6.97 5.68
C GLY A 28 -5.15 -5.93 6.25
N LEU A 29 -5.18 -5.70 7.55
CA LEU A 29 -4.28 -4.77 8.25
C LEU A 29 -2.82 -5.20 8.10
N LEU A 30 -2.50 -6.46 8.41
CA LEU A 30 -1.13 -6.98 8.33
C LEU A 30 -0.55 -6.87 6.94
N LEU A 31 -1.30 -7.28 5.91
CA LEU A 31 -0.84 -7.22 4.53
C LEU A 31 -0.68 -5.78 4.04
N CYS A 32 -1.66 -4.92 4.31
CA CYS A 32 -1.56 -3.53 3.88
C CYS A 32 -0.39 -2.81 4.57
N LEU A 33 -0.22 -3.02 5.87
CA LEU A 33 0.85 -2.37 6.64
C LEU A 33 2.22 -2.89 6.22
N GLY A 34 2.35 -4.22 6.06
CA GLY A 34 3.59 -4.85 5.60
C GLY A 34 3.98 -4.44 4.20
N VAL A 35 3.06 -4.50 3.22
CA VAL A 35 3.34 -4.09 1.84
C VAL A 35 3.65 -2.61 1.76
N SER A 36 2.91 -1.76 2.48
CA SER A 36 3.21 -0.33 2.52
C SER A 36 4.61 -0.05 3.08
N LEU A 37 4.99 -0.69 4.19
CA LEU A 37 6.31 -0.49 4.79
C LEU A 37 7.45 -0.98 3.88
N ILE A 38 7.29 -2.14 3.25
CA ILE A 38 8.29 -2.70 2.32
C ILE A 38 8.43 -1.79 1.10
N SER A 39 7.31 -1.42 0.47
CA SER A 39 7.33 -0.55 -0.71
C SER A 39 7.87 0.85 -0.40
N PHE A 40 7.54 1.41 0.77
CA PHE A 40 8.12 2.66 1.25
C PHE A 40 9.63 2.54 1.47
N SER A 41 10.09 1.45 2.10
CA SER A 41 11.51 1.23 2.36
C SER A 41 12.29 1.14 1.04
N ILE A 42 11.77 0.39 0.07
CA ILE A 42 12.36 0.28 -1.26
C ILE A 42 12.36 1.67 -1.95
N LEU A 43 11.24 2.41 -1.90
CA LEU A 43 11.15 3.76 -2.46
C LEU A 43 12.23 4.69 -1.90
N VAL A 44 12.42 4.69 -0.58
CA VAL A 44 13.43 5.51 0.10
C VAL A 44 14.84 5.08 -0.30
N ILE A 45 15.14 3.78 -0.29
CA ILE A 45 16.46 3.26 -0.66
C ILE A 45 16.77 3.61 -2.12
N SER A 46 15.84 3.39 -3.04
CA SER A 46 16.01 3.72 -4.45
C SER A 46 16.14 5.23 -4.68
N TRP A 47 15.44 6.05 -3.91
CA TRP A 47 15.57 7.51 -3.99
C TRP A 47 16.93 8.01 -3.50
N ILE A 48 17.43 7.45 -2.39
CA ILE A 48 18.76 7.77 -1.86
C ILE A 48 19.83 7.30 -2.85
N ALA A 49 19.73 6.05 -3.32
CA ALA A 49 20.70 5.45 -4.22
C ALA A 49 20.86 6.27 -5.50
N ASP A 50 19.76 6.59 -6.20
CA ASP A 50 19.79 7.34 -7.46
C ASP A 50 20.38 8.76 -7.33
N ARG A 51 20.36 9.31 -6.10
CA ARG A 51 20.93 10.64 -5.79
C ARG A 51 22.40 10.59 -5.38
N LEU A 52 22.87 9.47 -4.81
CA LEU A 52 24.27 9.27 -4.44
C LEU A 52 25.10 8.82 -5.64
N GLU A 53 24.61 7.82 -6.34
CA GLU A 53 25.19 7.28 -7.56
C GLU A 53 24.08 7.38 -8.60
N TYR A 54 24.34 7.97 -9.76
CA TYR A 54 23.32 8.11 -10.81
C TYR A 54 22.94 6.70 -11.32
N ALA A 55 22.06 6.03 -10.58
CA ALA A 55 21.72 4.63 -10.73
C ALA A 55 20.84 4.39 -11.96
N GLY A 56 20.33 5.48 -12.55
CA GLY A 56 19.55 5.45 -13.78
C GLY A 56 18.16 4.87 -13.55
N VAL A 57 17.57 5.12 -12.38
CA VAL A 57 16.24 4.61 -12.06
C VAL A 57 15.22 5.22 -13.03
N PRO A 58 14.43 4.42 -13.75
CA PRO A 58 13.47 4.96 -14.71
C PRO A 58 12.41 5.84 -14.03
N SER A 59 12.07 6.98 -14.64
CA SER A 59 11.14 7.96 -14.06
C SER A 59 9.74 7.42 -13.73
N TRP A 60 9.30 6.33 -14.39
CA TRP A 60 8.02 5.68 -14.11
C TRP A 60 8.01 4.86 -12.81
N TYR A 61 9.18 4.51 -12.29
CA TYR A 61 9.34 3.68 -11.11
C TYR A 61 8.84 4.39 -9.84
N TYR A 62 9.22 5.66 -9.65
CA TYR A 62 8.84 6.41 -8.46
C TYR A 62 7.32 6.58 -8.31
N PRO A 63 6.55 6.99 -9.33
CA PRO A 63 5.09 7.03 -9.23
C PRO A 63 4.45 5.68 -8.90
N LEU A 64 4.94 4.58 -9.49
CA LEU A 64 4.46 3.23 -9.20
C LEU A 64 4.69 2.86 -7.73
N MET A 65 5.90 3.11 -7.23
CA MET A 65 6.27 2.79 -5.85
C MET A 65 5.53 3.67 -4.84
N ILE A 66 5.34 4.95 -5.15
CA ILE A 66 4.52 5.87 -4.35
C ILE A 66 3.08 5.36 -4.28
N MET A 67 2.46 5.02 -5.42
CA MET A 67 1.09 4.47 -5.42
C MET A 67 1.00 3.15 -4.65
N SER A 68 1.96 2.25 -4.84
CA SER A 68 2.01 0.95 -4.14
C SER A 68 2.21 1.10 -2.63
N THR A 69 2.76 2.22 -2.18
CA THR A 69 2.87 2.57 -0.76
C THR A 69 1.58 3.21 -0.24
N LEU A 70 1.05 4.18 -0.98
CA LEU A 70 -0.08 5.01 -0.54
C LEU A 70 -1.40 4.25 -0.55
N ILE A 71 -1.65 3.42 -1.56
CA ILE A 71 -2.93 2.70 -1.70
C ILE A 71 -3.23 1.81 -0.49
N PRO A 72 -2.35 0.90 -0.06
CA PRO A 72 -2.62 0.10 1.13
C PRO A 72 -2.77 0.96 2.40
N MET A 73 -2.04 2.09 2.54
CA MET A 73 -2.29 3.02 3.66
C MET A 73 -3.66 3.66 3.62
N LEU A 74 -4.11 4.08 2.43
CA LEU A 74 -5.44 4.66 2.24
C LEU A 74 -6.53 3.63 2.58
N ILE A 75 -6.34 2.37 2.20
CA ILE A 75 -7.27 1.29 2.56
C ILE A 75 -7.30 1.05 4.07
N ILE A 76 -6.15 1.05 4.75
CA ILE A 76 -6.09 0.98 6.22
C ILE A 76 -6.87 2.15 6.83
N ALA A 77 -6.58 3.38 6.42
CA ALA A 77 -7.24 4.57 6.95
C ALA A 77 -8.75 4.54 6.70
N LEU A 78 -9.17 4.08 5.52
CA LEU A 78 -10.56 3.95 5.12
C LEU A 78 -11.32 2.98 6.04
N PHE A 79 -10.81 1.76 6.21
CA PHE A 79 -11.46 0.77 7.07
C PHE A 79 -11.38 1.11 8.55
N TRP A 80 -10.28 1.72 8.99
CA TRP A 80 -10.17 2.24 10.35
C TRP A 80 -11.25 3.29 10.62
N PHE A 81 -11.44 4.22 9.69
CA PHE A 81 -12.48 5.25 9.80
C PHE A 81 -13.89 4.64 9.79
N PHE A 82 -14.19 3.73 8.86
CA PHE A 82 -15.52 3.11 8.76
C PHE A 82 -15.87 2.21 9.94
N LYS A 83 -14.91 1.46 10.47
CA LYS A 83 -15.10 0.62 11.66
C LYS A 83 -14.99 1.41 12.97
N SER A 84 -14.81 2.73 12.93
CA SER A 84 -14.57 3.57 14.12
C SER A 84 -13.41 3.05 15.00
N GLY A 85 -12.41 2.41 14.38
CA GLY A 85 -11.32 1.75 15.08
C GLY A 85 -11.70 0.43 15.76
N GLU A 86 -12.92 -0.09 15.63
CA GLU A 86 -13.35 -1.36 16.22
C GLU A 86 -13.17 -2.52 15.23
N MET A 87 -11.97 -3.09 15.22
CA MET A 87 -11.66 -4.31 14.47
C MET A 87 -12.19 -5.55 15.20
N ASP A 88 -12.64 -6.53 14.42
CA ASP A 88 -13.27 -7.75 14.91
C ASP A 88 -12.28 -8.60 15.72
N TRP A 89 -11.00 -8.59 15.37
CA TRP A 89 -9.95 -9.28 16.15
C TRP A 89 -9.65 -8.64 17.51
N MET A 90 -10.10 -7.41 17.77
CA MET A 90 -9.95 -6.76 19.08
C MET A 90 -11.12 -7.07 20.02
N LYS A 91 -12.22 -7.61 19.49
CA LYS A 91 -13.35 -8.05 20.32
C LYS A 91 -12.92 -9.33 21.03
N ASN A 92 -12.77 -9.25 22.35
CA ASN A 92 -12.35 -10.37 23.17
C ASN A 92 -13.33 -11.55 22.97
N PRO A 93 -12.85 -12.77 22.66
CA PRO A 93 -13.73 -13.94 22.55
C PRO A 93 -14.21 -14.46 23.92
N PHE A 94 -13.87 -13.77 25.02
CA PHE A 94 -14.19 -14.10 26.41
C PHE A 94 -14.98 -12.97 27.07
#